data_AF-A0A935MRD4-F1
#
_entry.id   AF-A0A935MRD4-F1
#
_cell.length_a   1.000
_cell.length_b   1.000
_cell.length_c   1.000
_cell.angle_alpha   90.00
_cell.angle_beta   90.00
_cell.angle_gamma   90.00
#
_symmetry.space_group_name_H-M   'P 1'
#
loop_
_entity.id
_entity.type
_entity.pdbx_description
1 polymer ?
#
loop_
_entity_poly.entity_id
_entity_poly.type
_entity_poly.pdbx_seq_one_letter_code
_entity_poly.pdbx_strand_id
1 'polypeptide(L)'
;MAKNLIIINHSQVGKLLLNKNEVTGIEFVQKNKLQQLHCNREIILCAGAFQSPQLLMLSGIGNSLELETHGIQTILDLITVGKHLKDHLICGMAFRLKKRNSIIRFPQPAGSGSYKFSSVS
;
A
#
# COMPACT_ATOMS: atom_id res chain seq x y z
N MET A 1 -14.84 -24.25 0.80
CA MET A 1 -15.13 -22.80 0.80
C MET A 1 -16.39 -22.58 1.62
N ALA A 2 -16.41 -21.61 2.53
CA ALA A 2 -17.59 -21.36 3.36
C ALA A 2 -18.73 -20.82 2.47
N LYS A 3 -19.97 -21.30 2.65
CA LYS A 3 -21.13 -20.91 1.81
C LYS A 3 -21.48 -19.42 1.91
N ASN A 4 -21.03 -18.76 2.97
CA ASN A 4 -21.26 -17.35 3.29
C ASN A 4 -20.06 -16.45 2.96
N LEU A 5 -19.05 -16.95 2.24
CA LEU A 5 -17.88 -16.18 1.84
C LEU A 5 -17.75 -16.14 0.33
N ILE A 6 -17.82 -14.95 -0.24
CA ILE A 6 -17.60 -14.70 -1.66
C ILE A 6 -16.27 -13.95 -1.78
N ILE A 7 -15.37 -14.49 -2.59
CA ILE A 7 -14.08 -13.86 -2.90
C ILE A 7 -14.12 -13.40 -4.35
N ILE A 8 -13.95 -12.10 -4.56
CA ILE A 8 -13.90 -11.48 -5.88
C ILE A 8 -12.47 -10.98 -6.10
N ASN A 9 -11.72 -11.62 -6.99
CA ASN A 9 -10.34 -11.26 -7.31
C ASN A 9 -10.27 -10.31 -8.52
N HIS A 10 -9.06 -9.82 -8.81
CA HIS A 10 -8.79 -8.89 -9.93
C HIS A 10 -9.76 -7.70 -9.96
N SER A 11 -10.09 -7.18 -8.78
CA SER A 11 -11.11 -6.16 -8.55
C SER A 11 -10.48 -5.03 -7.77
N GLN A 12 -10.12 -3.95 -8.47
CA GLN A 12 -9.49 -2.79 -7.85
C GLN A 12 -10.59 -1.82 -7.41
N VAL A 13 -10.75 -1.64 -6.10
CA VAL A 13 -11.68 -0.65 -5.54
C VAL A 13 -11.11 0.75 -5.76
N GLY A 14 -11.90 1.64 -6.35
CA GLY A 14 -11.50 3.01 -6.68
C GLY A 14 -12.21 4.07 -5.83
N LYS A 15 -13.42 3.78 -5.35
CA LYS A 15 -14.23 4.74 -4.61
C LYS A 15 -15.21 4.04 -3.67
N LEU A 16 -15.48 4.66 -2.52
CA LEU A 16 -16.61 4.29 -1.65
C LEU A 16 -17.86 5.04 -2.14
N LEU A 17 -19.02 4.39 -2.09
CA LEU A 17 -20.31 5.01 -2.38
C LEU A 17 -20.87 5.56 -1.08
N LEU A 18 -21.12 6.86 -1.01
CA LEU A 18 -21.61 7.53 0.19
C LEU A 18 -23.00 8.12 -0.03
N ASN A 19 -23.84 7.99 1.00
CA ASN A 19 -25.08 8.73 1.14
C ASN A 19 -25.02 9.49 2.46
N LYS A 20 -24.79 10.81 2.40
CA LYS A 20 -24.51 11.66 3.56
C LYS A 20 -23.34 11.11 4.39
N ASN A 21 -23.60 10.61 5.59
CA ASN A 21 -22.60 10.08 6.52
C ASN A 21 -22.53 8.54 6.53
N GLU A 22 -23.21 7.87 5.59
CA GLU A 22 -23.24 6.41 5.52
C GLU A 22 -22.57 5.91 4.24
N VAL A 23 -21.71 4.90 4.37
CA VAL A 23 -21.10 4.21 3.23
C VAL A 23 -22.02 3.06 2.81
N THR A 24 -22.61 3.17 1.62
CA THR A 24 -23.63 2.24 1.12
C THR A 24 -23.07 1.18 0.18
N GLY A 25 -21.82 1.31 -0.25
CA GLY A 25 -21.21 0.39 -1.20
C GLY A 25 -19.80 0.80 -1.62
N ILE A 26 -19.31 0.09 -2.63
CA ILE A 26 -18.02 0.34 -3.27
C ILE A 26 -18.20 0.40 -4.78
N GLU A 27 -17.34 1.17 -5.42
CA GLU A 27 -17.11 1.15 -6.85
C GLU A 27 -15.73 0.56 -7.13
N PHE A 28 -15.67 -0.43 -8.02
CA PHE A 28 -14.46 -1.14 -8.35
C PHE A 28 -14.37 -1.44 -9.84
N VAL A 29 -13.15 -1.59 -10.34
CA VAL A 29 -12.88 -2.00 -11.72
C VAL A 29 -12.54 -3.48 -11.73
N GLN A 30 -13.28 -4.25 -12.54
CA GLN A 30 -12.98 -5.65 -12.81
C GLN A 30 -13.09 -5.89 -14.32
N LYS A 31 -12.07 -6.54 -14.91
CA LYS A 31 -12.01 -6.82 -16.37
C LYS A 31 -12.26 -5.56 -17.22
N ASN A 32 -11.64 -4.44 -16.84
CA ASN A 32 -11.79 -3.11 -17.47
C ASN A 32 -13.23 -2.56 -17.49
N LYS A 33 -14.10 -3.04 -16.60
CA LYS A 33 -15.45 -2.51 -16.43
C LYS A 33 -15.61 -1.95 -15.03
N LEU A 34 -16.19 -0.77 -14.96
CA LEU A 34 -16.62 -0.16 -13.71
C LEU A 34 -17.86 -0.89 -13.21
N GLN A 35 -17.82 -1.32 -11.95
CA GLN A 35 -18.90 -2.05 -11.28
C GLN A 35 -19.12 -1.49 -9.89
N GLN A 36 -20.32 -1.70 -9.37
CA GLN A 36 -20.70 -1.26 -8.03
C GLN A 36 -21.23 -2.45 -7.23
N LEU A 37 -20.94 -2.47 -5.94
CA LEU A 37 -21.44 -3.45 -5.00
C LEU A 37 -21.93 -2.74 -3.74
N HIS A 38 -23.18 -2.99 -3.37
CA HIS A 38 -23.80 -2.40 -2.19
C HIS A 38 -23.65 -3.30 -0.97
N CYS A 39 -23.53 -2.69 0.20
CA CYS A 39 -23.46 -3.38 1.47
C CYS A 39 -24.71 -3.10 2.30
N ASN A 40 -25.22 -4.12 2.99
CA ASN A 40 -26.41 -4.03 3.84
C ASN A 40 -26.08 -3.70 5.31
N ARG A 41 -24.80 -3.75 5.71
CA ARG A 41 -24.38 -3.55 7.10
C ARG A 41 -23.13 -2.69 7.21
N GLU A 42 -21.98 -3.24 6.88
CA GLU A 42 -20.70 -2.61 7.16
C GLU A 42 -19.69 -2.87 6.04
N ILE A 43 -18.83 -1.87 5.79
CA ILE A 43 -17.68 -2.00 4.90
C ILE A 43 -16.43 -1.85 5.75
N ILE A 44 -15.58 -2.88 5.72
CA ILE A 44 -14.32 -2.90 6.44
C ILE A 44 -13.20 -2.66 5.44
N LEU A 45 -12.42 -1.59 5.65
CA LEU A 45 -11.33 -1.22 4.77
C LEU A 45 -10.02 -1.88 5.20
N CYS A 46 -9.49 -2.77 4.35
CA CYS A 46 -8.26 -3.52 4.60
C CYS A 46 -7.24 -3.42 3.45
N ALA A 47 -7.15 -2.28 2.77
CA ALA A 47 -6.24 -2.10 1.63
C ALA A 47 -4.76 -1.82 2.03
N GLY A 48 -4.45 -1.85 3.33
CA GLY A 48 -3.10 -1.63 3.86
C GLY A 48 -2.74 -0.15 4.05
N ALA A 49 -1.55 0.11 4.59
CA ALA A 49 -1.15 1.44 5.06
C ALA A 49 -1.10 2.53 3.97
N PHE A 50 -0.90 2.14 2.70
CA PHE A 50 -0.83 3.07 1.57
C PHE A 50 -2.18 3.25 0.88
N GLN A 51 -2.88 2.16 0.56
CA GLN A 51 -4.08 2.23 -0.27
C GLN A 51 -5.34 2.53 0.54
N SER A 52 -5.41 2.17 1.82
CA SER A 52 -6.55 2.54 2.66
C SER A 52 -6.74 4.06 2.75
N PRO A 53 -5.73 4.87 3.14
CA PRO A 53 -5.92 6.32 3.16
C PRO A 53 -6.13 6.92 1.77
N GLN A 54 -5.51 6.36 0.73
CA GLN A 54 -5.76 6.78 -0.65
C GLN A 54 -7.23 6.61 -1.03
N LEU A 55 -7.83 5.45 -0.73
CA LEU A 55 -9.23 5.18 -1.06
C LEU A 55 -10.19 6.09 -0.29
N LEU A 56 -9.89 6.39 0.98
CA LEU A 56 -10.65 7.37 1.76
C LEU A 56 -10.61 8.75 1.08
N MET A 57 -9.42 9.22 0.69
CA MET A 57 -9.25 10.51 0.02
C MET A 57 -9.98 10.56 -1.33
N LEU A 58 -9.84 9.52 -2.18
CA LEU A 58 -10.58 9.40 -3.44
C LEU A 58 -12.10 9.39 -3.26
N SER A 59 -12.56 9.02 -2.07
CA SER A 59 -13.97 9.01 -1.68
C SER A 59 -14.42 10.31 -1.01
N GLY A 60 -13.57 11.35 -0.97
CA GLY A 60 -13.89 12.64 -0.36
C GLY A 60 -13.70 12.70 1.16
N ILE A 61 -12.96 11.76 1.74
CA ILE A 61 -12.64 11.71 3.17
C ILE A 61 -11.15 11.97 3.36
N GLY A 62 -10.79 13.17 3.81
CA GLY A 62 -9.39 13.59 3.94
C GLY A 62 -9.25 15.09 4.16
N ASN A 63 -8.03 15.61 4.08
CA ASN A 63 -7.78 17.05 4.20
C ASN A 63 -8.44 17.81 3.04
N SER A 64 -9.40 18.67 3.35
CA SER A 64 -10.16 19.43 2.35
C SER A 64 -9.30 20.18 1.33
N LEU A 65 -8.22 20.83 1.76
CA LEU A 65 -7.30 21.57 0.88
C LEU A 65 -6.53 20.63 -0.07
N GLU A 66 -6.11 19.47 0.43
CA GLU A 66 -5.41 18.48 -0.39
C GLU A 66 -6.36 17.84 -1.41
N LEU A 67 -7.60 17.56 -1.01
CA LEU A 67 -8.64 17.04 -1.91
C LEU A 67 -9.02 18.04 -3.01
N GLU A 68 -9.16 19.32 -2.66
CA GLU A 68 -9.49 20.38 -3.62
C GLU A 68 -8.42 20.50 -4.72
N THR A 69 -7.14 20.38 -4.37
CA THR A 69 -6.03 20.43 -5.35
C THR A 69 -6.09 19.31 -6.40
N HIS A 70 -6.83 18.23 -6.10
CA HIS A 70 -7.05 17.09 -7.01
C HIS A 70 -8.46 17.09 -7.62
N GLY A 71 -9.26 18.15 -7.43
CA GLY A 71 -10.63 18.25 -7.94
C GLY A 71 -11.61 17.30 -7.25
N ILE A 72 -11.32 16.86 -6.02
CA ILE A 72 -12.17 15.94 -5.26
C ILE A 72 -13.06 16.74 -4.31
N GLN A 73 -14.37 16.52 -4.41
CA GLN A 73 -15.33 17.09 -3.44
C GLN A 73 -15.09 16.50 -2.05
N THR A 74 -14.91 17.37 -1.06
CA THR A 74 -14.81 16.95 0.33
C THR A 74 -16.19 16.61 0.88
N ILE A 75 -16.35 15.40 1.39
CA ILE A 75 -17.54 14.91 2.10
C ILE A 75 -17.30 14.98 3.61
N LEU A 76 -16.11 14.59 4.06
CA LEU A 76 -15.72 14.62 5.46
C LEU A 76 -14.27 15.10 5.58
N ASP A 77 -14.08 16.27 6.20
CA ASP A 77 -12.75 16.85 6.39
C ASP A 77 -12.03 16.17 7.57
N LEU A 78 -11.00 15.39 7.25
CA LEU A 78 -10.16 14.67 8.21
C LEU A 78 -8.69 14.80 7.84
N ILE A 79 -8.03 15.80 8.41
CA ILE A 79 -6.64 16.17 8.13
C ILE A 79 -5.65 15.01 8.40
N THR A 80 -5.99 14.09 9.31
CA THR A 80 -5.12 12.97 9.72
C THR A 80 -5.08 11.81 8.72
N VAL A 81 -6.03 11.73 7.77
CA VAL A 81 -6.07 10.66 6.76
C VAL A 81 -4.80 10.71 5.91
N GLY A 82 -4.13 9.56 5.79
CA GLY A 82 -2.88 9.44 5.03
C GLY A 82 -1.65 10.02 5.74
N LYS A 83 -1.79 10.53 6.96
CA LYS A 83 -0.68 11.01 7.78
C LYS A 83 -0.22 9.91 8.76
N HIS A 84 0.89 10.14 9.44
CA HIS A 84 1.47 9.23 10.45
C HIS A 84 1.90 7.85 9.93
N LEU A 85 2.30 7.74 8.67
CA LEU A 85 2.97 6.55 8.18
C LEU A 85 4.24 6.32 9.01
N LYS A 86 4.34 5.11 9.59
CA LYS A 86 5.52 4.64 10.30
C LYS A 86 5.99 3.38 9.60
N ASP A 87 7.30 3.28 9.43
CA ASP A 87 7.94 2.09 8.88
C ASP A 87 9.22 1.79 9.65
N HIS A 88 9.70 0.56 9.54
CA HIS A 88 10.94 0.13 10.13
C HIS A 88 12.08 0.30 9.11
N LEU A 89 12.85 1.38 9.27
CA LEU A 89 14.01 1.63 8.42
C LEU A 89 15.06 0.53 8.59
N ILE A 90 15.54 -0.03 7.48
CA ILE A 90 16.58 -1.06 7.45
C ILE A 90 17.84 -0.47 6.81
N CYS A 91 18.96 -0.57 7.52
CA CYS A 91 20.29 -0.32 6.97
C CYS A 91 21.01 -1.66 6.78
N GLY A 92 21.12 -2.10 5.52
CA GLY A 92 21.81 -3.34 5.18
C GLY A 92 23.33 -3.17 5.27
N MET A 93 23.98 -3.90 6.18
CA MET A 93 25.45 -4.00 6.23
C MET A 93 25.91 -5.32 5.65
N ALA A 94 26.95 -5.28 4.81
CA ALA A 94 27.57 -6.47 4.24
C ALA A 94 29.05 -6.52 4.58
N PHE A 95 29.52 -7.68 5.04
CA PHE A 95 30.93 -7.92 5.38
C PHE A 95 31.46 -9.11 4.59
N ARG A 96 32.74 -9.04 4.20
CA ARG A 96 33.43 -10.15 3.53
C ARG A 96 33.77 -11.23 4.56
N LEU A 97 33.30 -12.45 4.33
CA LEU A 97 33.71 -13.62 5.13
C LEU A 97 35.08 -14.15 4.69
N LYS A 98 35.86 -14.67 5.63
CA LYS A 98 37.15 -15.34 5.34
C LYS A 98 36.96 -16.64 4.56
N LYS A 99 35.91 -17.40 4.85
CA LYS A 99 35.52 -18.62 4.12
C LYS A 99 34.26 -18.35 3.32
N ARG A 100 34.12 -19.03 2.17
CA ARG A 100 32.97 -18.84 1.26
C ARG A 100 31.77 -19.67 1.71
N ASN A 101 31.27 -19.39 2.90
CA ASN A 101 30.15 -20.10 3.54
C ASN A 101 29.01 -19.15 3.95
N SER A 102 28.84 -18.03 3.25
CA SER A 102 27.69 -17.14 3.48
C SER A 102 26.38 -17.81 3.04
N ILE A 103 25.33 -17.61 3.83
CA ILE A 103 23.96 -18.01 3.50
C ILE A 103 23.48 -17.22 2.26
N ILE A 104 23.84 -15.93 2.19
CA ILE A 104 23.59 -15.08 1.04
C ILE A 104 24.75 -15.22 0.06
N ARG A 105 24.48 -15.82 -1.10
CA ARG A 105 25.45 -15.94 -2.20
C ARG A 105 25.31 -14.76 -3.14
N PHE A 106 26.22 -13.81 -3.04
CA PHE A 106 26.37 -12.80 -4.09
C PHE A 106 27.12 -13.40 -5.28
N PRO A 107 26.63 -13.20 -6.53
CA PRO A 107 27.41 -13.55 -7.71
C PRO A 107 28.73 -12.78 -7.65
N GLN A 108 29.86 -13.46 -7.92
CA GLN A 108 31.12 -12.73 -8.03
C GLN A 108 31.01 -11.82 -9.26
N PRO A 109 31.25 -10.51 -9.13
CA PRO A 109 31.36 -9.67 -10.31
C PRO A 109 32.50 -10.22 -11.17
N ALA A 110 32.22 -10.46 -12.44
CA ALA A 110 33.21 -10.89 -13.42
C ALA A 110 34.29 -9.80 -13.54
N GLY A 111 35.41 -9.96 -12.82
CA GLY A 111 36.54 -9.03 -12.88
C GLY A 111 37.04 -8.44 -11.55
N SER A 112 36.61 -8.90 -10.37
CA SER A 112 37.20 -8.39 -9.12
C SER A 112 38.63 -8.89 -8.91
N GLY A 113 39.60 -8.07 -9.32
CA GLY A 113 40.98 -8.15 -8.86
C GLY A 113 41.04 -8.20 -7.33
N SER A 114 41.96 -9.00 -6.80
CA SER A 114 42.19 -9.15 -5.37
C SER A 114 42.69 -7.84 -4.75
N TYR A 115 41.78 -7.02 -4.24
CA TYR A 115 42.13 -5.90 -3.36
C TYR A 115 42.65 -6.45 -2.04
N LYS A 116 43.98 -6.44 -1.86
CA LYS A 116 44.64 -6.66 -0.57
C LYS A 116 44.44 -5.40 0.28
N PHE A 117 43.61 -5.48 1.32
CA PHE A 117 43.67 -4.52 2.41
C PHE A 117 44.85 -4.92 3.32
N SER A 118 45.85 -4.04 3.42
CA SER A 118 46.91 -4.16 4.42
C SER A 118 46.30 -4.02 5.81
N SER A 119 46.57 -4.99 6.69
CA SER A 119 46.22 -4.90 8.10
C SER A 119 46.85 -3.64 8.70
N VAL A 120 46.01 -2.74 9.19
CA VAL A 120 46.48 -1.68 10.10
C VAL A 120 46.66 -2.34 11.46
N SER A 121 47.91 -2.43 11.89
CA SER A 121 48.33 -2.83 13.24
C SER A 121 47.99 -1.75 14.25
#